data_AF-A0AAW5N0N7-F1
#
_entry.id   AF-A0AAW5N0N7-F1
#
_cell.length_a   1.000
_cell.length_b   1.000
_cell.length_c   1.000
_cell.angle_alpha   90.00
_cell.angle_beta   90.00
_cell.angle_gamma   90.00
#
_symmetry.space_group_name_H-M   'P 1'
#
loop_
_entity.id
_entity.type
_entity.pdbx_description
1 polymer ?
#
loop_
_entity_poly.entity_id
_entity_poly.type
_entity_poly.pdbx_seq_one_letter_code
_entity_poly.pdbx_strand_id
1 'polypeptide(L)'
;TCCPEATVRKFDPTGGLQKVLGLQVGALVFDSSGRIYSSQFPVPGAEDLVVVFDQEGRVLARFGGVPGSPDGMGFPWGIALDGAGNIYVSDY
;
A
#
# COMPACT_ATOMS: atom_id res chain seq x y z
N THR A 1 1.18 18.32 -11.12
CA THR A 1 -0.09 17.81 -10.56
C THR A 1 -0.75 16.94 -11.61
N CYS A 2 -0.45 15.64 -11.59
CA CYS A 2 -1.12 14.67 -12.46
C CYS A 2 -1.67 13.59 -11.53
N CYS A 3 -2.96 13.32 -11.66
CA CYS A 3 -3.79 12.43 -10.86
C CYS A 3 -4.42 13.10 -9.62
N PRO A 4 -5.77 13.20 -9.54
CA PRO A 4 -6.43 13.47 -8.27
C PRO A 4 -5.97 12.41 -7.27
N GLU A 5 -5.90 12.78 -5.98
CA GLU A 5 -5.52 11.90 -4.88
C GLU A 5 -6.20 10.53 -5.03
N ALA A 6 -5.50 9.56 -5.60
CA ALA A 6 -5.95 8.18 -5.54
C ALA A 6 -6.06 7.86 -4.05
N THR A 7 -7.12 7.15 -3.69
CA THR A 7 -7.41 6.84 -2.29
C THR A 7 -7.99 5.45 -2.18
N VAL A 8 -7.55 4.71 -1.16
CA VAL A 8 -8.28 3.54 -0.69
C VAL A 8 -9.53 4.03 0.05
N ARG A 9 -10.67 3.43 -0.27
CA ARG A 9 -11.96 3.73 0.36
C ARG A 9 -12.52 2.45 0.97
N LYS A 10 -12.90 2.52 2.24
CA LYS A 10 -13.58 1.44 2.97
C LYS A 10 -15.07 1.63 2.82
N PHE A 11 -15.75 0.60 2.32
CA PHE A 11 -17.21 0.52 2.27
C PHE A 11 -17.70 -0.57 3.21
N ASP A 12 -18.89 -0.42 3.76
CA ASP A 12 -19.60 -1.55 4.37
C ASP A 12 -20.16 -2.51 3.28
N PRO A 13 -20.61 -3.73 3.64
CA PRO A 13 -21.14 -4.69 2.67
C PRO A 13 -22.40 -4.23 1.91
N THR A 14 -23.04 -3.15 2.36
CA THR A 14 -24.20 -2.55 1.69
C THR A 14 -23.81 -1.43 0.72
N GLY A 15 -22.52 -1.09 0.63
CA GLY A 15 -21.98 -0.05 -0.23
C GLY A 15 -21.89 1.33 0.40
N GLY A 16 -22.16 1.47 1.70
CA GLY A 16 -22.00 2.73 2.43
C GLY A 16 -20.53 3.07 2.65
N LEU A 17 -20.10 4.27 2.29
CA LEU A 17 -18.71 4.73 2.53
C LEU A 17 -18.47 4.92 4.02
N GLN A 18 -17.54 4.15 4.57
CA GLN A 18 -17.13 4.21 5.97
C GLN A 18 -15.92 5.12 6.16
N LYS A 19 -14.93 5.06 5.25
CA LYS A 19 -13.67 5.80 5.41
C LYS A 19 -12.89 6.00 4.12
N VAL A 20 -12.13 7.09 4.05
CA VAL A 20 -11.08 7.32 3.05
C VAL A 20 -9.72 7.22 3.76
N LEU A 21 -8.85 6.33 3.27
CA LEU A 21 -7.57 5.98 3.90
C LEU A 21 -6.37 6.74 3.27
N GLY A 22 -6.60 7.57 2.24
CA GLY A 22 -5.63 8.53 1.70
C GLY A 22 -4.39 7.90 1.07
N LEU A 23 -4.45 7.49 -0.20
CA LEU A 23 -3.47 6.53 -0.73
C LEU A 23 -3.40 6.46 -2.27
N GLN A 24 -2.33 7.00 -2.87
CA GLN A 24 -2.01 6.83 -4.29
C GLN A 24 -1.65 5.36 -4.57
N VAL A 25 -2.57 4.49 -4.97
CA VAL A 25 -2.32 3.03 -4.85
C VAL A 25 -2.43 2.18 -6.09
N GLY A 26 -1.52 1.20 -6.13
CA GLY A 26 -1.62 -0.06 -6.86
C GLY A 26 -2.44 -1.08 -6.07
N ALA A 27 -1.79 -2.04 -5.39
CA ALA A 27 -2.46 -3.16 -4.70
C ALA A 27 -2.57 -2.97 -3.17
N LEU A 28 -3.46 -3.75 -2.54
CA LEU A 28 -3.61 -3.84 -1.08
C LEU A 28 -3.86 -5.28 -0.62
N VAL A 29 -3.40 -5.61 0.60
CA VAL A 29 -3.63 -6.89 1.26
C VAL A 29 -3.80 -6.69 2.77
N PHE A 30 -4.54 -7.61 3.40
CA PHE A 30 -4.75 -7.64 4.85
C PHE A 30 -3.98 -8.79 5.47
N ASP A 31 -3.37 -8.56 6.63
CA ASP A 31 -2.93 -9.67 7.49
C ASP A 31 -4.07 -10.18 8.38
N SER A 32 -3.81 -11.26 9.13
CA SER A 32 -4.79 -11.89 10.03
C SER A 32 -5.19 -11.00 11.22
N SER A 33 -4.44 -9.94 11.52
CA SER A 33 -4.77 -8.94 12.54
C SER A 33 -5.60 -7.77 11.98
N GLY A 34 -5.76 -7.73 10.65
CA GLY A 34 -6.46 -6.68 9.92
C GLY A 34 -5.62 -5.44 9.63
N ARG A 35 -4.29 -5.51 9.76
CA ARG A 35 -3.42 -4.45 9.22
C ARG A 35 -3.51 -4.43 7.71
N ILE A 36 -3.42 -3.25 7.13
CA ILE A 36 -3.53 -3.02 5.69
C ILE A 36 -2.14 -2.72 5.15
N TYR A 37 -1.69 -3.53 4.20
CA TYR A 37 -0.45 -3.30 3.47
C TYR A 37 -0.82 -2.83 2.07
N SER A 38 -0.23 -1.73 1.61
CA SER A 38 -0.54 -1.19 0.29
C SER A 38 0.71 -0.73 -0.43
N SER A 39 0.81 -1.08 -1.72
CA SER A 39 1.86 -0.55 -2.58
C SER A 39 1.50 0.84 -3.09
N GLN A 40 2.41 1.79 -2.91
CA GLN A 40 2.23 3.13 -3.45
C GLN A 40 2.49 3.15 -4.96
N PHE A 41 1.69 3.92 -5.68
CA PHE A 41 1.93 4.21 -7.08
C PHE A 41 3.20 5.06 -7.19
N PRO A 42 4.12 4.71 -8.10
CA PRO A 42 5.38 5.43 -8.24
C PRO A 42 5.19 6.89 -8.57
N VAL A 43 5.90 7.73 -7.85
CA VAL A 43 5.99 9.16 -8.12
C VAL A 43 7.40 9.45 -8.64
N PRO A 44 7.55 10.02 -9.85
CA PRO A 44 8.87 10.33 -10.38
C PRO A 44 9.69 11.17 -9.39
N GLY A 45 10.86 10.67 -9.00
CA GLY A 45 11.75 11.32 -8.04
C GLY A 45 11.43 11.07 -6.56
N ALA A 46 10.53 10.15 -6.24
CA ALA A 46 10.24 9.71 -4.89
C ALA A 46 10.69 8.25 -4.65
N GLU A 47 10.59 7.82 -3.40
CA GLU A 47 10.75 6.42 -3.00
C GLU A 47 9.51 5.61 -3.39
N ASP A 48 9.72 4.37 -3.82
CA ASP A 48 8.65 3.41 -4.03
C ASP A 48 8.47 2.59 -2.75
N LEU A 49 7.30 2.73 -2.12
CA LEU A 49 7.06 2.25 -0.77
C LEU A 49 5.86 1.30 -0.69
N VAL A 50 5.97 0.34 0.21
CA VAL A 50 4.82 -0.28 0.85
C VAL A 50 4.53 0.46 2.16
N VAL A 51 3.28 0.83 2.36
CA VAL A 51 2.82 1.48 3.59
C VAL A 51 1.87 0.55 4.34
N VAL A 52 2.11 0.43 5.63
CA VAL A 52 1.31 -0.40 6.54
C VAL A 52 0.41 0.49 7.39
N PHE A 53 -0.84 0.11 7.54
CA PHE A 53 -1.83 0.84 8.31
C PHE A 53 -2.55 -0.05 9.33
N ASP A 54 -3.06 0.57 10.40
CA ASP A 54 -4.11 -0.03 11.21
C ASP A 54 -5.48 0.02 10.47
N GLN A 55 -6.51 -0.60 11.05
CA GLN A 55 -7.85 -0.64 10.48
C GLN A 55 -8.53 0.74 10.45
N GLU A 56 -8.00 1.69 11.22
CA GLU A 56 -8.40 3.08 11.22
C GLU A 56 -7.55 3.93 10.26
N GLY A 57 -6.66 3.35 9.45
CA GLY A 57 -5.86 4.10 8.48
C GLY A 57 -4.74 4.94 9.06
N ARG A 58 -4.31 4.69 10.30
CA ARG A 58 -3.07 5.29 10.82
C ARG A 58 -1.88 4.52 10.26
N VAL A 59 -0.88 5.24 9.79
CA VAL A 59 0.36 4.64 9.31
C VAL A 59 1.10 4.01 10.49
N LEU A 60 1.39 2.71 10.38
CA LEU A 60 2.18 1.94 11.33
C LEU A 60 3.63 1.80 10.88
N ALA A 61 3.87 1.64 9.57
CA ALA A 61 5.21 1.45 9.02
C ALA A 61 5.27 1.83 7.53
N ARG A 62 6.50 2.05 7.06
CA ARG A 62 6.86 2.22 5.64
C ARG A 62 8.13 1.43 5.38
N PHE A 63 8.18 0.71 4.28
CA PHE A 63 9.39 0.01 3.83
C PHE A 63 9.45 -0.02 2.31
N GLY A 64 10.66 -0.15 1.77
CA GLY A 64 10.98 0.20 0.40
C GLY A 64 12.04 1.29 0.37
N GLY A 65 12.28 1.84 -0.80
CA GLY A 65 13.34 2.82 -0.97
C GLY A 65 13.39 3.37 -2.38
N VAL A 66 14.50 4.02 -2.70
CA VAL A 66 14.75 4.54 -4.04
C VAL A 66 14.98 3.36 -4.99
N PRO A 67 14.33 3.30 -6.16
CA PRO A 67 14.59 2.25 -7.15
C PRO A 67 16.09 2.07 -7.41
N GLY A 68 16.59 0.85 -7.24
CA GLY A 68 18.01 0.50 -7.39
C GLY A 68 18.85 0.52 -6.10
N SER A 69 18.28 0.88 -4.94
CA SER A 69 18.90 0.64 -3.64
C SER A 69 18.72 -0.84 -3.20
N PRO A 70 19.49 -1.33 -2.20
CA PRO A 70 19.36 -2.72 -1.73
C PRO A 70 17.96 -3.14 -1.26
N ASP A 71 17.18 -2.16 -0.80
CA ASP A 71 15.80 -2.27 -0.31
C ASP A 71 14.79 -1.54 -1.22
N GLY A 72 15.27 -1.01 -2.35
CA GLY A 72 14.48 -0.24 -3.30
C GLY A 72 13.67 -1.15 -4.20
N MET A 73 12.42 -0.75 -4.44
CA MET A 73 11.52 -1.39 -5.41
C MET A 73 11.40 -0.48 -6.63
N GLY A 74 11.09 -1.05 -7.79
CA GLY A 74 10.70 -0.28 -8.98
C GLY A 74 9.25 -0.56 -9.33
N PHE A 75 8.35 0.39 -9.24
CA PHE A 75 6.95 0.17 -9.60
C PHE A 75 6.29 -1.05 -8.91
N PRO A 76 6.07 -1.02 -7.59
CA PRO A 76 5.46 -2.15 -6.88
C PRO A 76 3.97 -2.30 -7.23
N TRP A 77 3.64 -3.27 -8.10
CA TRP A 77 2.29 -3.48 -8.62
C TRP A 77 1.43 -4.38 -7.77
N GLY A 78 2.03 -5.44 -7.22
CA GLY A 78 1.34 -6.53 -6.57
C GLY A 78 1.90 -6.78 -5.19
N ILE A 79 1.03 -7.18 -4.26
CA ILE A 79 1.42 -7.53 -2.90
C ILE A 79 0.66 -8.77 -2.44
N ALA A 80 1.35 -9.69 -1.78
CA ALA A 80 0.79 -10.89 -1.19
C ALA A 80 1.43 -11.18 0.16
N LEU A 81 0.68 -11.87 1.02
CA LEU A 81 1.14 -12.36 2.32
C LEU A 81 1.09 -13.88 2.34
N ASP A 82 2.08 -14.52 2.96
CA ASP A 82 1.99 -15.94 3.31
C ASP A 82 1.32 -16.15 4.68
N GLY A 83 1.16 -17.42 5.08
CA GLY A 83 0.57 -17.77 6.38
C GLY A 83 1.43 -17.40 7.60
N ALA A 84 2.71 -17.08 7.40
CA ALA A 84 3.60 -16.60 8.45
C ALA A 84 3.61 -15.07 8.56
N GLY A 85 2.94 -14.36 7.63
CA GLY A 85 2.91 -12.90 7.57
C GLY A 85 4.11 -12.29 6.84
N ASN A 86 4.89 -13.09 6.10
CA ASN A 86 5.92 -12.57 5.21
C ASN A 86 5.25 -11.85 4.03
N ILE A 87 5.91 -10.81 3.55
CA ILE A 87 5.36 -9.89 2.54
C ILE A 87 6.14 -10.10 1.25
N TYR A 88 5.41 -10.38 0.18
CA TYR A 88 5.94 -10.54 -1.16
C TYR A 88 5.42 -9.40 -2.02
N VAL A 89 6.32 -8.68 -2.68
CA VAL A 89 6.00 -7.56 -3.55
C VAL A 89 6.52 -7.88 -4.95
N SER A 90 5.70 -7.67 -5.97
CA SER A 90 6.13 -7.77 -7.37
C SER A 90 6.39 -6.37 -7.92
N ASP A 91 7.60 -6.16 -8.41
CA ASP A 91 8.11 -4.89 -8.93
C ASP A 91 8.80 -5.10 -10.31
N TYR A 92 9.15 -4.02 -11.03
CA TYR A 92 9.91 -4.04 -12.30
C TYR A 92 10.85 -2.84 -12.47
#